data_AF-A0AA47EJN7-F1
#
_entry.id   AF-A0AA47EJN7-F1
#
_cell.length_a   1.000
_cell.length_b   1.000
_cell.length_c   1.000
_cell.angle_alpha   90.00
_cell.angle_beta   90.00
_cell.angle_gamma   90.00
#
_symmetry.space_group_name_H-M   'P 1'
#
loop_
_entity.id
_entity.type
_entity.pdbx_description
1 polymer ?
#
loop_
_entity_poly.entity_id
_entity_poly.type
_entity_poly.pdbx_seq_one_letter_code
_entity_poly.pdbx_strand_id
1 'polypeptide(L)'
;MILLEQGLQYAKDVVSGKEITTKEVVRQCEIFLEDYEVNQFKEEFKYYADEDKLEVIDNLLKLLNFATGFVAGQPVLENLAPFQCFLLIGVFLFRFKNNSDKFMHNDITLFISRKNAKTAIVGIIYILLMLTEPNYSEFYSICLTKELSAEIRKSMGQILEASPSLIRHFKISKTFTGSIICKLTHSFYKPRTSEAGKNNSVRPSAVCSDEHGNFQNADNFNAMRGGQKNVINPIVFRTTTAYAITNSIMEEDIDYIRKVFDGVYEDDRQFALLYYAEEEHLWDDTGIYQSNPLRIEENYEIIRENRKRALVKSTEKIEYLTKDMNNFLQGDAENTYLDVKTWKKLSVPKIDLHGKEVTVGGDFAISLDLNAISIMYKEKGKYYLVSKGFLPKETLAERREKIDYYSYEDVGYCELMEGRIANYIRIEEYIRSIETLYNCKIACIVSDPFNALQMMNNLSNDYEVVLLKQTYTSLSPSIKAFRDSVYNNEIIYQENKLLDFCVSNAVEVRAKVTEDILLAKENKNKQRIDMLMSSIFAYSQIYLIEEAPYNAIDELDKMDW
;
A
#
# COMPACT_ATOMS: atom_id res chain seq x y z
N MET A 1 -1.83 37.15 -13.69
CA MET A 1 -2.33 35.85 -14.17
C MET A 1 -2.98 35.15 -12.99
N ILE A 2 -4.30 34.90 -13.03
CA ILE A 2 -5.07 34.43 -11.86
C ILE A 2 -4.53 33.08 -11.39
N LEU A 3 -4.25 32.17 -12.33
CA LEU A 3 -3.80 30.82 -12.04
C LEU A 3 -2.49 30.80 -11.22
N LEU A 4 -1.50 31.59 -11.65
CA LEU A 4 -0.20 31.67 -10.98
C LEU A 4 -0.31 32.35 -9.62
N GLU A 5 -1.03 33.47 -9.55
CA GLU A 5 -1.21 34.21 -8.30
C GLU A 5 -1.88 33.35 -7.22
N GLN A 6 -2.98 32.66 -7.56
CA GLN A 6 -3.67 31.79 -6.62
C GLN A 6 -2.85 30.55 -6.24
N GLY A 7 -2.13 29.94 -7.19
CA GLY A 7 -1.30 28.78 -6.92
C GLY A 7 -0.10 29.11 -6.03
N LEU A 8 0.57 30.24 -6.26
CA LEU A 8 1.67 30.71 -5.39
C LEU A 8 1.15 31.14 -4.02
N GLN A 9 -0.01 31.81 -3.95
CA GLN A 9 -0.60 32.18 -2.67
C GLN A 9 -0.98 30.94 -1.85
N TYR A 10 -1.52 29.90 -2.49
CA TYR A 10 -1.77 28.62 -1.83
C TYR A 10 -0.49 28.03 -1.23
N ALA A 11 0.59 27.96 -2.01
CA ALA A 11 1.86 27.44 -1.52
C ALA A 11 2.40 28.24 -0.32
N LYS A 12 2.27 29.57 -0.36
CA LYS A 12 2.67 30.47 0.75
C LYS A 12 1.79 30.28 1.99
N ASP A 13 0.48 30.13 1.81
CA ASP A 13 -0.46 29.85 2.89
C ASP A 13 -0.20 28.48 3.54
N VAL A 14 0.18 27.47 2.75
CA VAL A 14 0.60 26.15 3.25
C VAL A 14 1.90 26.23 4.05
N VAL A 15 2.96 26.82 3.49
CA VAL A 15 4.28 26.89 4.16
C VAL A 15 4.22 27.75 5.44
N SER A 16 3.38 28.79 5.47
CA SER A 16 3.17 29.59 6.67
C SER A 16 2.29 28.93 7.73
N GLY A 17 1.68 27.78 7.43
CA GLY A 17 0.76 27.07 8.33
C GLY A 17 -0.64 27.69 8.43
N LYS A 18 -0.97 28.66 7.57
CA LYS A 18 -2.33 29.22 7.47
C LYS A 18 -3.31 28.23 6.86
N GLU A 19 -2.85 27.41 5.92
CA GLU A 19 -3.61 26.34 5.31
C GLU A 19 -3.32 25.00 6.02
N ILE A 20 -4.34 24.39 6.63
CA ILE A 20 -4.21 23.12 7.34
C ILE A 20 -4.09 21.97 6.33
N THR A 21 -2.93 21.32 6.29
CA THR A 21 -2.65 20.21 5.38
C THR A 21 -1.59 19.25 5.95
N THR A 22 -1.17 18.26 5.17
CA THR A 22 -0.18 17.25 5.55
C THR A 22 1.24 17.76 5.35
N LYS A 23 2.19 17.18 6.10
CA LYS A 23 3.62 17.49 5.97
C LYS A 23 4.15 17.30 4.55
N GLU A 24 3.65 16.32 3.80
CA GLU A 24 4.08 16.07 2.42
C GLU A 24 3.62 17.17 1.46
N VAL A 25 2.40 17.73 1.65
CA VAL A 25 1.94 18.88 0.87
C VAL A 25 2.73 20.14 1.24
N VAL A 26 3.04 20.34 2.52
CA VAL A 26 3.94 21.41 2.97
C VAL A 26 5.28 21.30 2.25
N ARG A 27 5.89 20.12 2.28
CA ARG A 27 7.18 19.87 1.64
C ARG A 27 7.16 20.11 0.13
N GLN A 28 6.11 19.68 -0.57
CA GLN A 28 5.95 19.96 -2.00
C GLN A 28 5.83 21.46 -2.29
N CYS A 29 5.13 22.22 -1.43
CA CYS A 29 5.01 23.68 -1.56
C CYS A 29 6.34 24.39 -1.29
N GLU A 30 7.12 23.96 -0.30
CA GLU A 30 8.47 24.47 -0.05
C GLU A 30 9.38 24.28 -1.25
N ILE A 31 9.44 23.06 -1.80
CA ILE A 31 10.26 22.74 -2.97
C ILE A 31 9.83 23.61 -4.16
N PHE A 32 8.53 23.71 -4.42
CA PHE A 32 8.01 24.50 -5.54
C PHE A 32 8.34 25.99 -5.40
N LEU A 33 8.20 26.56 -4.20
CA LEU A 33 8.54 27.96 -3.94
C LEU A 33 10.04 28.21 -4.04
N GLU A 34 10.89 27.32 -3.52
CA GLU A 34 12.34 27.40 -3.69
C GLU A 34 12.72 27.34 -5.18
N ASP A 35 12.08 26.46 -5.95
CA ASP A 35 12.32 26.35 -7.39
C ASP A 35 11.91 27.61 -8.15
N TYR A 36 10.77 28.20 -7.77
CA TYR A 36 10.24 29.41 -8.39
C TYR A 36 10.99 30.67 -7.95
N GLU A 37 11.31 30.84 -6.67
CA GLU A 37 11.88 32.09 -6.16
C GLU A 37 13.42 32.10 -6.24
N VAL A 38 14.06 30.92 -6.25
CA VAL A 38 15.52 30.80 -6.10
C VAL A 38 16.15 29.94 -7.20
N ASN A 39 15.81 28.65 -7.31
CA ASN A 39 16.60 27.70 -8.12
C ASN A 39 16.55 28.01 -9.61
N GLN A 40 15.42 28.47 -10.15
CA GLN A 40 15.33 28.77 -11.59
C GLN A 40 16.37 29.78 -12.09
N PHE A 41 16.88 30.65 -11.21
CA PHE A 41 17.90 31.66 -11.51
C PHE A 41 19.35 31.14 -11.40
N LYS A 42 19.56 29.92 -10.90
CA LYS A 42 20.89 29.27 -10.82
C LYS A 42 21.27 28.65 -12.16
N GLU A 43 22.56 28.68 -12.52
CA GLU A 43 23.03 28.14 -13.82
C GLU A 43 22.89 26.62 -13.89
N GLU A 44 23.17 25.92 -12.79
CA GLU A 44 23.15 24.47 -12.67
C GLU A 44 21.73 23.88 -12.68
N PHE A 45 20.72 24.69 -12.35
CA PHE A 45 19.33 24.24 -12.31
C PHE A 45 18.76 24.16 -13.73
N LYS A 46 18.26 22.97 -14.11
CA LYS A 46 17.89 22.63 -15.49
C LYS A 46 16.58 23.28 -15.98
N TYR A 47 15.82 23.86 -15.07
CA TYR A 47 14.43 24.27 -15.29
C TYR A 47 14.22 25.77 -15.09
N TYR A 48 13.18 26.33 -15.70
CA TYR A 48 12.73 27.70 -15.46
C TYR A 48 11.20 27.77 -15.50
N ALA A 49 10.63 28.77 -14.84
CA ALA A 49 9.20 29.03 -14.85
C ALA A 49 8.83 29.78 -16.14
N ASP A 50 8.05 29.14 -17.01
CA ASP A 50 7.62 29.73 -18.28
C ASP A 50 6.23 30.36 -18.12
N GLU A 51 6.20 31.61 -17.65
CA GLU A 51 4.96 32.33 -17.39
C GLU A 51 4.16 32.65 -18.67
N ASP A 52 4.84 32.83 -19.83
CA ASP A 52 4.19 33.06 -21.12
C ASP A 52 3.40 31.82 -21.56
N LYS A 53 3.99 30.62 -21.44
CA LYS A 53 3.28 29.36 -21.71
C LYS A 53 2.17 29.11 -20.68
N LEU A 54 2.34 29.53 -19.42
CA LEU A 54 1.29 29.42 -18.41
C LEU A 54 0.14 30.39 -18.69
N GLU A 55 0.39 31.57 -19.24
CA GLU A 55 -0.66 32.52 -19.62
C GLU A 55 -1.59 31.94 -20.70
N VAL A 56 -1.06 31.14 -21.62
CA VAL A 56 -1.88 30.38 -22.57
C VAL A 56 -2.83 29.43 -21.83
N ILE A 57 -2.35 28.73 -20.79
CA ILE A 57 -3.17 27.84 -19.97
C ILE A 57 -4.24 28.62 -19.20
N ASP A 58 -3.88 29.74 -18.54
CA ASP A 58 -4.82 30.64 -17.85
C ASP A 58 -5.94 31.10 -18.81
N ASN A 59 -5.58 31.52 -20.02
CA ASN A 59 -6.55 31.94 -21.03
C ASN A 59 -7.43 30.81 -21.55
N LEU A 60 -6.89 29.59 -21.71
CA LEU A 60 -7.70 28.42 -22.07
C LEU A 60 -8.70 28.04 -20.96
N LEU A 61 -8.30 28.17 -19.68
CA LEU A 61 -9.19 27.93 -18.55
C LEU A 61 -10.36 28.91 -18.48
N LYS A 62 -10.22 30.15 -18.99
CA LYS A 62 -11.33 31.12 -19.14
C LYS A 62 -12.38 30.66 -20.15
N LEU A 63 -11.99 29.82 -21.12
CA LEU A 63 -12.87 29.31 -22.16
C LEU A 63 -13.58 28.01 -21.76
N LEU A 64 -13.13 27.37 -20.69
CA LEU A 64 -13.73 26.17 -20.12
C LEU A 64 -14.76 26.56 -19.07
N ASN A 65 -15.89 25.88 -19.04
CA ASN A 65 -16.90 26.03 -17.99
C ASN A 65 -17.10 24.72 -17.23
N PHE A 66 -17.38 24.82 -15.93
CA PHE A 66 -17.81 23.66 -15.16
C PHE A 66 -19.19 23.19 -15.63
N ALA A 67 -19.36 21.89 -15.82
CA ALA A 67 -20.62 21.34 -16.32
C ALA A 67 -21.63 20.97 -15.22
N THR A 68 -21.15 20.78 -13.99
CA THR A 68 -21.95 20.31 -12.85
C THR A 68 -21.41 20.91 -11.54
N GLY A 69 -22.14 20.73 -10.44
CA GLY A 69 -21.78 21.27 -9.12
C GLY A 69 -22.33 22.66 -8.87
N PHE A 70 -21.93 23.29 -7.76
CA PHE A 70 -22.42 24.61 -7.33
C PHE A 70 -22.10 25.75 -8.31
N VAL A 71 -21.10 25.54 -9.18
CA VAL A 71 -20.60 26.53 -10.15
C VAL A 71 -20.89 26.12 -11.60
N ALA A 72 -21.93 25.30 -11.83
CA ALA A 72 -22.28 24.84 -13.18
C ALA A 72 -22.55 26.03 -14.13
N GLY A 73 -21.96 25.95 -15.32
CA GLY A 73 -22.01 26.98 -16.36
C GLY A 73 -21.03 28.15 -16.17
N GLN A 74 -20.33 28.23 -15.04
CA GLN A 74 -19.37 29.29 -14.76
C GLN A 74 -17.97 28.96 -15.31
N PRO A 75 -17.15 29.97 -15.67
CA PRO A 75 -15.77 29.77 -16.11
C PRO A 75 -14.93 29.00 -15.09
N VAL A 76 -14.11 28.08 -15.56
CA VAL A 76 -13.26 27.23 -14.71
C VAL A 76 -12.26 28.08 -13.94
N LEU A 77 -11.54 29.00 -14.60
CA LEU A 77 -10.46 29.77 -13.98
C LEU A 77 -10.87 30.48 -12.68
N GLU A 78 -12.04 31.12 -12.67
CA GLU A 78 -12.52 31.90 -11.52
C GLU A 78 -13.06 31.04 -10.38
N ASN A 79 -13.32 29.75 -10.64
CA ASN A 79 -13.98 28.83 -9.72
C ASN A 79 -13.10 27.62 -9.36
N LEU A 80 -11.82 27.64 -9.70
CA LEU A 80 -10.84 26.67 -9.22
C LEU A 80 -10.55 26.91 -7.74
N ALA A 81 -10.47 25.83 -6.96
CA ALA A 81 -9.99 25.93 -5.60
C ALA A 81 -8.47 26.17 -5.58
N PRO A 82 -7.92 26.83 -4.54
CA PRO A 82 -6.50 27.19 -4.48
C PRO A 82 -5.54 26.01 -4.71
N PHE A 83 -5.81 24.84 -4.13
CA PHE A 83 -4.98 23.64 -4.35
C PHE A 83 -5.03 23.12 -5.80
N GLN A 84 -6.15 23.36 -6.52
CA GLN A 84 -6.28 22.99 -7.94
C GLN A 84 -5.45 23.94 -8.81
N CYS A 85 -5.41 25.23 -8.48
CA CYS A 85 -4.49 26.18 -9.10
C CYS A 85 -3.05 25.77 -8.87
N PHE A 86 -2.68 25.37 -7.63
CA PHE A 86 -1.35 24.87 -7.32
C PHE A 86 -0.99 23.60 -8.12
N LEU A 87 -1.90 22.63 -8.23
CA LEU A 87 -1.71 21.45 -9.06
C LEU A 87 -1.48 21.82 -10.54
N LEU A 88 -2.29 22.72 -11.10
CA LEU A 88 -2.19 23.14 -12.49
C LEU A 88 -0.86 23.84 -12.79
N ILE A 89 -0.39 24.74 -11.92
CA ILE A 89 0.95 25.34 -12.09
C ILE A 89 2.06 24.31 -11.88
N GLY A 90 1.86 23.34 -10.98
CA GLY A 90 2.72 22.16 -10.84
C GLY A 90 2.93 21.44 -12.17
N VAL A 91 1.85 21.20 -12.92
CA VAL A 91 1.92 20.55 -14.24
C VAL A 91 2.50 21.47 -15.32
N PHE A 92 2.02 22.71 -15.40
CA PHE A 92 2.17 23.54 -16.59
C PHE A 92 3.15 24.71 -16.48
N LEU A 93 3.75 25.02 -15.33
CA LEU A 93 4.64 26.19 -15.21
C LEU A 93 6.07 25.90 -15.66
N PHE A 94 6.72 24.89 -15.07
CA PHE A 94 8.15 24.68 -15.25
C PHE A 94 8.51 23.97 -16.56
N ARG A 95 9.54 24.47 -17.23
CA ARG A 95 10.10 23.93 -18.48
C ARG A 95 11.59 23.68 -18.37
N PHE A 96 12.11 22.82 -19.24
CA PHE A 96 13.56 22.68 -19.39
C PHE A 96 14.15 23.91 -20.08
N LYS A 97 15.25 24.46 -19.54
CA LYS A 97 15.99 25.58 -20.16
C LYS A 97 16.48 25.27 -21.58
N ASN A 98 16.81 24.00 -21.85
CA ASN A 98 17.27 23.56 -23.17
C ASN A 98 16.14 23.16 -24.13
N ASN A 99 14.89 23.10 -23.67
CA ASN A 99 13.72 22.79 -24.48
C ASN A 99 12.43 23.29 -23.79
N SER A 100 11.95 24.45 -24.22
CA SER A 100 10.75 25.12 -23.69
C SER A 100 9.44 24.35 -23.90
N ASP A 101 9.43 23.33 -24.77
CA ASP A 101 8.25 22.48 -24.97
C ASP A 101 8.24 21.25 -24.04
N LYS A 102 9.31 21.05 -23.26
CA LYS A 102 9.44 19.92 -22.33
C LYS A 102 9.13 20.35 -20.89
N PHE A 103 8.18 19.67 -20.25
CA PHE A 103 7.80 19.90 -18.85
C PHE A 103 8.82 19.30 -17.88
N MET A 104 9.07 20.02 -16.77
CA MET A 104 9.86 19.52 -15.64
C MET A 104 9.20 18.29 -15.04
N HIS A 105 8.03 18.47 -14.44
CA HIS A 105 7.27 17.41 -13.80
C HIS A 105 6.61 16.50 -14.83
N ASN A 106 6.79 15.19 -14.66
CA ASN A 106 6.15 14.19 -15.50
C ASN A 106 5.66 12.97 -14.73
N ASP A 107 5.98 12.85 -13.44
CA ASP A 107 5.34 11.92 -12.53
C ASP A 107 4.50 12.73 -11.55
N ILE A 108 3.17 12.72 -11.74
CA ILE A 108 2.24 13.54 -10.98
C ILE A 108 1.31 12.65 -10.17
N THR A 109 1.26 12.86 -8.86
CA THR A 109 0.40 12.10 -7.95
C THR A 109 -0.54 13.02 -7.19
N LEU A 110 -1.84 12.74 -7.28
CA LEU A 110 -2.87 13.39 -6.47
C LEU A 110 -3.56 12.32 -5.62
N PHE A 111 -3.13 12.21 -4.37
CA PHE A 111 -3.74 11.36 -3.36
C PHE A 111 -4.67 12.21 -2.49
N ILE A 112 -5.97 11.98 -2.59
CA ILE A 112 -6.98 12.89 -2.02
C ILE A 112 -8.28 12.14 -1.72
N SER A 113 -9.00 12.55 -0.67
CA SER A 113 -10.29 11.94 -0.29
C SER A 113 -11.38 12.13 -1.37
N ARG A 114 -12.48 11.39 -1.23
CA ARG A 114 -13.59 11.47 -2.18
C ARG A 114 -14.24 12.86 -2.16
N LYS A 115 -14.92 13.19 -3.26
CA LYS A 115 -15.65 14.46 -3.45
C LYS A 115 -14.80 15.75 -3.52
N ASN A 116 -13.47 15.66 -3.62
CA ASN A 116 -12.58 16.80 -3.90
C ASN A 116 -12.36 17.08 -5.40
N ALA A 117 -13.36 16.78 -6.24
CA ALA A 117 -13.35 17.06 -7.69
C ALA A 117 -12.14 16.53 -8.51
N LYS A 118 -11.47 15.45 -8.04
CA LYS A 118 -10.29 14.86 -8.69
C LYS A 118 -10.50 14.52 -10.17
N THR A 119 -11.62 13.90 -10.52
CA THR A 119 -11.91 13.48 -11.90
C THR A 119 -12.12 14.67 -12.82
N ALA A 120 -12.71 15.76 -12.30
CA ALA A 120 -12.93 16.98 -13.07
C ALA A 120 -11.61 17.69 -13.36
N ILE A 121 -10.72 17.82 -12.37
CA ILE A 121 -9.42 18.48 -12.59
C ILE A 121 -8.52 17.68 -13.54
N VAL A 122 -8.52 16.35 -13.46
CA VAL A 122 -7.83 15.49 -14.45
C VAL A 122 -8.43 15.67 -15.85
N GLY A 123 -9.76 15.76 -15.97
CA GLY A 123 -10.42 16.05 -17.23
C GLY A 123 -9.99 17.39 -17.83
N ILE A 124 -9.88 18.44 -17.00
CA ILE A 124 -9.38 19.76 -17.41
C ILE A 124 -7.94 19.66 -17.90
N ILE A 125 -7.04 19.00 -17.14
CA ILE A 125 -5.63 18.80 -17.52
C ILE A 125 -5.55 18.10 -18.88
N TYR A 126 -6.35 17.05 -19.11
CA TYR A 126 -6.37 16.37 -20.41
C TYR A 126 -6.85 17.28 -21.56
N ILE A 127 -7.89 18.08 -21.35
CA ILE A 127 -8.36 19.01 -22.38
C ILE A 127 -7.27 20.03 -22.72
N LEU A 128 -6.58 20.57 -21.71
CA LEU A 128 -5.46 21.50 -21.88
C LEU A 128 -4.32 20.83 -22.66
N LEU A 129 -3.87 19.64 -22.25
CA LEU A 129 -2.85 18.88 -22.96
C LEU A 129 -3.24 18.58 -24.40
N MET A 130 -4.51 18.22 -24.67
CA MET A 130 -5.00 18.00 -26.04
C MET A 130 -4.93 19.26 -26.92
N LEU A 131 -4.92 20.45 -26.34
CA LEU A 131 -4.82 21.73 -27.03
C LEU A 131 -3.38 22.22 -27.16
N THR A 132 -2.47 21.84 -26.25
CA THR A 132 -1.13 22.42 -26.16
C THR A 132 0.01 21.46 -26.52
N GLU A 133 -0.20 20.15 -26.44
CA GLU A 133 0.80 19.15 -26.83
C GLU A 133 0.98 19.07 -28.36
N PRO A 134 2.10 18.49 -28.85
CA PRO A 134 2.34 18.29 -30.27
C PRO A 134 1.21 17.57 -30.99
N ASN A 135 1.11 17.82 -32.30
CA ASN A 135 0.10 17.19 -33.15
C ASN A 135 0.19 15.66 -33.08
N TYR A 136 -0.98 15.02 -33.17
CA TYR A 136 -1.14 13.56 -33.12
C TYR A 136 -0.72 12.90 -31.78
N SER A 137 -0.77 13.66 -30.68
CA SER A 137 -0.54 13.12 -29.33
C SER A 137 -1.68 12.20 -28.89
N GLU A 138 -1.33 11.18 -28.12
CA GLU A 138 -2.28 10.18 -27.59
C GLU A 138 -2.42 10.30 -26.06
N PHE A 139 -3.66 10.28 -25.59
CA PHE A 139 -4.00 10.43 -24.17
C PHE A 139 -4.88 9.28 -23.68
N TYR A 140 -4.58 8.72 -22.52
CA TYR A 140 -5.25 7.53 -22.03
C TYR A 140 -5.53 7.55 -20.54
N SER A 141 -6.74 7.16 -20.13
CA SER A 141 -6.99 6.74 -18.75
C SER A 141 -6.97 5.21 -18.67
N ILE A 142 -6.50 4.69 -17.54
CA ILE A 142 -6.66 3.29 -17.15
C ILE A 142 -7.39 3.20 -15.81
N CYS A 143 -8.29 2.23 -15.71
CA CYS A 143 -8.92 1.82 -14.46
C CYS A 143 -9.23 0.31 -14.51
N LEU A 144 -9.60 -0.29 -13.38
CA LEU A 144 -9.92 -1.71 -13.28
C LEU A 144 -11.14 -2.11 -14.11
N THR A 145 -12.17 -1.26 -14.14
CA THR A 145 -13.41 -1.54 -14.88
C THR A 145 -13.57 -0.57 -16.04
N LYS A 146 -14.34 -1.03 -17.03
CA LYS A 146 -14.67 -0.24 -18.22
C LYS A 146 -15.48 1.00 -17.85
N GLU A 147 -16.41 0.86 -16.91
CA GLU A 147 -17.25 1.96 -16.43
C GLU A 147 -16.40 3.04 -15.75
N LEU A 148 -15.52 2.64 -14.82
CA LEU A 148 -14.66 3.58 -14.09
C LEU A 148 -13.69 4.30 -15.03
N SER A 149 -13.11 3.58 -16.00
CA SER A 149 -12.18 4.20 -16.98
C SER A 149 -12.83 5.34 -17.78
N ALA A 150 -14.16 5.32 -17.93
CA ALA A 150 -14.92 6.29 -18.69
C ALA A 150 -15.39 7.50 -17.88
N GLU A 151 -15.20 7.54 -16.55
CA GLU A 151 -15.62 8.71 -15.77
C GLU A 151 -14.82 9.98 -16.12
N ILE A 152 -13.50 9.87 -16.34
CA ILE A 152 -12.68 10.98 -16.86
C ILE A 152 -13.21 11.41 -18.24
N ARG A 153 -13.52 10.44 -19.12
CA ARG A 153 -14.07 10.72 -20.46
C ARG A 153 -15.36 11.51 -20.38
N LYS A 154 -16.27 11.05 -19.52
CA LYS A 154 -17.57 11.67 -19.28
C LYS A 154 -17.39 13.09 -18.75
N SER A 155 -16.50 13.28 -17.78
CA SER A 155 -16.18 14.61 -17.24
C SER A 155 -15.64 15.55 -18.33
N MET A 156 -14.68 15.09 -19.14
CA MET A 156 -14.18 15.85 -20.29
C MET A 156 -15.29 16.22 -21.26
N GLY A 157 -16.15 15.26 -21.62
CA GLY A 157 -17.28 15.48 -22.52
C GLY A 157 -18.25 16.54 -21.99
N GLN A 158 -18.61 16.44 -20.71
CA GLN A 158 -19.49 17.40 -20.04
C GLN A 158 -18.88 18.80 -20.01
N ILE A 159 -17.60 18.93 -19.63
CA ILE A 159 -16.88 20.23 -19.62
C ILE A 159 -16.87 20.83 -21.02
N LEU A 160 -16.52 20.04 -22.05
CA LEU A 160 -16.51 20.50 -23.43
C LEU A 160 -17.90 20.94 -23.90
N GLU A 161 -18.94 20.17 -23.61
CA GLU A 161 -20.34 20.51 -23.96
C GLU A 161 -20.81 21.78 -23.26
N ALA A 162 -20.38 22.00 -22.02
CA ALA A 162 -20.65 23.22 -21.26
C ALA A 162 -19.81 24.42 -21.70
N SER A 163 -18.84 24.24 -22.62
CA SER A 163 -17.87 25.25 -23.07
C SER A 163 -18.09 25.62 -24.55
N PRO A 164 -19.00 26.57 -24.87
CA PRO A 164 -19.40 26.87 -26.25
C PRO A 164 -18.25 27.27 -27.18
N SER A 165 -17.25 27.96 -26.63
CA SER A 165 -16.08 28.43 -27.37
C SER A 165 -15.18 27.28 -27.84
N LEU A 166 -15.17 26.15 -27.12
CA LEU A 166 -14.25 25.04 -27.35
C LEU A 166 -14.92 23.84 -28.05
N ILE A 167 -16.19 23.56 -27.79
CA ILE A 167 -16.86 22.33 -28.28
C ILE A 167 -16.70 22.10 -29.79
N ARG A 168 -16.72 23.16 -30.61
CA ARG A 168 -16.56 23.07 -32.07
C ARG A 168 -15.22 22.48 -32.50
N HIS A 169 -14.18 22.66 -31.68
CA HIS A 169 -12.83 22.16 -31.90
C HIS A 169 -12.65 20.70 -31.48
N PHE A 170 -13.66 20.09 -30.86
CA PHE A 170 -13.62 18.69 -30.46
C PHE A 170 -14.64 17.84 -31.21
N LYS A 171 -14.35 16.54 -31.31
CA LYS A 171 -15.31 15.51 -31.73
C LYS A 171 -15.41 14.48 -30.62
N ILE A 172 -16.56 14.42 -29.98
CA ILE A 172 -16.85 13.48 -28.90
C ILE A 172 -17.61 12.30 -29.51
N SER A 173 -17.09 11.08 -29.36
CA SER A 173 -17.82 9.88 -29.76
C SER A 173 -19.14 9.74 -28.98
N LYS A 174 -20.19 9.20 -29.59
CA LYS A 174 -21.46 8.90 -28.88
C LYS A 174 -21.34 7.69 -27.94
N THR A 175 -20.36 6.82 -28.17
CA THR A 175 -20.15 5.63 -27.34
C THR A 175 -19.54 6.04 -26.00
N PHE A 176 -20.03 5.50 -24.89
CA PHE A 176 -19.55 5.81 -23.55
C PHE A 176 -18.03 5.60 -23.37
N THR A 177 -17.44 4.63 -24.09
CA THR A 177 -15.99 4.35 -24.11
C THR A 177 -15.28 4.76 -25.39
N GLY A 178 -15.90 5.61 -26.21
CA GLY A 178 -15.31 6.10 -27.44
C GLY A 178 -14.15 7.08 -27.20
N SER A 179 -13.57 7.61 -28.27
CA SER A 179 -12.54 8.65 -28.17
C SER A 179 -13.14 10.07 -28.12
N ILE A 180 -12.34 11.00 -27.61
CA ILE A 180 -12.51 12.44 -27.81
C ILE A 180 -11.34 12.86 -28.69
N ILE A 181 -11.62 13.59 -29.78
CA ILE A 181 -10.59 14.02 -30.74
C ILE A 181 -10.54 15.55 -30.74
N CYS A 182 -9.35 16.12 -30.55
CA CYS A 182 -9.09 17.53 -30.80
C CYS A 182 -8.81 17.73 -32.30
N LYS A 183 -9.61 18.56 -32.96
CA LYS A 183 -9.49 18.82 -34.40
C LYS A 183 -8.33 19.75 -34.74
N LEU A 184 -7.84 20.52 -33.76
CA LEU A 184 -6.73 21.47 -33.95
C LEU A 184 -5.39 20.75 -34.01
N THR A 185 -5.16 19.82 -33.08
CA THR A 185 -3.90 19.09 -32.94
C THR A 185 -3.96 17.69 -33.57
N HIS A 186 -5.13 17.23 -33.99
CA HIS A 186 -5.38 15.83 -34.38
C HIS A 186 -5.08 14.80 -33.28
N SER A 187 -4.92 15.27 -32.05
CA SER A 187 -4.70 14.44 -30.87
C SER A 187 -6.00 13.81 -30.38
N PHE A 188 -5.91 12.70 -29.66
CA PHE A 188 -7.09 12.03 -29.11
C PHE A 188 -6.90 11.54 -27.68
N TYR A 189 -8.00 11.54 -26.94
CA TYR A 189 -8.13 10.87 -25.67
C TYR A 189 -9.00 9.61 -25.81
N LYS A 190 -8.62 8.51 -25.13
CA LYS A 190 -9.41 7.28 -25.08
C LYS A 190 -9.30 6.58 -23.72
N PRO A 191 -10.42 6.22 -23.07
CA PRO A 191 -10.37 5.40 -21.88
C PRO A 191 -10.02 3.94 -22.24
N ARG A 192 -9.21 3.28 -21.41
CA ARG A 192 -8.83 1.88 -21.57
C ARG A 192 -9.04 1.08 -20.29
N THR A 193 -9.37 -0.19 -20.46
CA THR A 193 -9.39 -1.18 -19.39
C THR A 193 -8.02 -1.81 -19.21
N SER A 194 -7.79 -2.42 -18.06
CA SER A 194 -6.48 -2.92 -17.61
C SER A 194 -5.96 -4.20 -18.27
N GLU A 195 -6.33 -4.49 -19.52
CA GLU A 195 -5.85 -5.67 -20.25
C GLU A 195 -4.47 -5.39 -20.90
N ALA A 196 -3.39 -5.83 -20.24
CA ALA A 196 -2.00 -5.57 -20.63
C ALA A 196 -1.68 -5.87 -22.11
N GLY A 197 -2.26 -6.93 -22.70
CA GLY A 197 -2.01 -7.32 -24.09
C GLY A 197 -2.49 -6.30 -25.15
N LYS A 198 -3.43 -5.41 -24.82
CA LYS A 198 -3.93 -4.37 -25.74
C LYS A 198 -3.16 -3.05 -25.65
N ASN A 199 -2.25 -2.92 -24.68
CA ASN A 199 -1.59 -1.66 -24.33
C ASN A 199 -0.10 -1.60 -24.67
N ASN A 200 0.49 -2.68 -25.17
CA ASN A 200 1.92 -2.73 -25.55
C ASN A 200 2.29 -2.01 -26.85
N SER A 201 1.33 -1.44 -27.58
CA SER A 201 1.56 -0.83 -28.90
C SER A 201 1.14 0.65 -28.97
N VAL A 202 0.86 1.29 -27.83
CA VAL A 202 0.51 2.71 -27.80
C VAL A 202 1.69 3.59 -27.43
N ARG A 203 1.59 4.87 -27.82
CA ARG A 203 2.60 5.89 -27.52
C ARG A 203 1.93 7.06 -26.77
N PRO A 204 1.67 6.93 -25.45
CA PRO A 204 0.98 7.95 -24.68
C PRO A 204 1.86 9.19 -24.49
N SER A 205 1.32 10.38 -24.78
CA SER A 205 1.84 11.63 -24.21
C SER A 205 1.43 11.76 -22.75
N ALA A 206 0.19 11.43 -22.39
CA ALA A 206 -0.16 11.30 -20.99
C ALA A 206 -1.00 10.05 -20.70
N VAL A 207 -0.71 9.41 -19.57
CA VAL A 207 -1.50 8.33 -19.01
C VAL A 207 -1.94 8.68 -17.60
N CYS A 208 -3.23 8.46 -17.29
CA CYS A 208 -3.78 8.62 -15.95
C CYS A 208 -4.24 7.26 -15.45
N SER A 209 -3.65 6.79 -14.36
CA SER A 209 -4.20 5.69 -13.59
C SER A 209 -5.19 6.25 -12.59
N ASP A 210 -6.48 6.15 -12.92
CA ASP A 210 -7.55 6.57 -12.01
C ASP A 210 -7.91 5.46 -11.04
N GLU A 211 -8.15 5.83 -9.79
CA GLU A 211 -8.25 4.92 -8.66
C GLU A 211 -7.03 4.00 -8.54
N HIS A 212 -5.83 4.58 -8.69
CA HIS A 212 -4.55 3.84 -8.70
C HIS A 212 -4.37 2.93 -7.50
N GLY A 213 -4.78 3.38 -6.31
CA GLY A 213 -4.71 2.61 -5.07
C GLY A 213 -5.67 1.43 -5.01
N ASN A 214 -6.57 1.25 -5.98
CA ASN A 214 -7.38 0.04 -6.09
C ASN A 214 -6.66 -1.07 -6.89
N PHE A 215 -5.58 -0.74 -7.60
CA PHE A 215 -4.81 -1.74 -8.36
C PHE A 215 -3.94 -2.57 -7.41
N GLN A 216 -3.94 -3.89 -7.63
CA GLN A 216 -3.03 -4.82 -6.95
C GLN A 216 -1.85 -5.24 -7.82
N ASN A 217 -1.86 -4.88 -9.12
CA ASN A 217 -0.81 -5.22 -10.09
C ASN A 217 -0.49 -3.98 -10.94
N ALA A 218 0.80 -3.64 -11.03
CA ALA A 218 1.31 -2.52 -11.79
C ALA A 218 1.59 -2.82 -13.28
N ASP A 219 1.50 -4.07 -13.75
CA ASP A 219 1.87 -4.48 -15.12
C ASP A 219 1.25 -3.58 -16.21
N ASN A 220 -0.04 -3.30 -16.11
CA ASN A 220 -0.75 -2.47 -17.08
C ASN A 220 -0.28 -1.01 -17.03
N PHE A 221 -0.05 -0.48 -15.84
CA PHE A 221 0.47 0.87 -15.64
C PHE A 221 1.90 0.99 -16.18
N ASN A 222 2.76 0.00 -15.87
CA ASN A 222 4.12 -0.11 -16.35
C ASN A 222 4.20 -0.27 -17.87
N ALA A 223 3.28 -1.02 -18.49
CA ALA A 223 3.19 -1.13 -19.94
C ALA A 223 2.87 0.22 -20.60
N MET A 224 1.91 0.97 -20.06
CA MET A 224 1.57 2.30 -20.57
C MET A 224 2.73 3.29 -20.39
N ARG A 225 3.35 3.31 -19.20
CA ARG A 225 4.55 4.13 -18.91
C ARG A 225 5.71 3.77 -19.84
N GLY A 226 5.94 2.48 -20.07
CA GLY A 226 6.96 1.97 -20.99
C GLY A 226 6.72 2.35 -22.45
N GLY A 227 5.46 2.55 -22.86
CA GLY A 227 5.07 3.02 -24.19
C GLY A 227 5.37 4.50 -24.45
N GLN A 228 5.68 5.30 -23.42
CA GLN A 228 5.96 6.74 -23.56
C GLN A 228 7.37 7.05 -24.08
N LYS A 229 8.14 6.03 -24.49
CA LYS A 229 9.45 6.21 -25.12
C LYS A 229 9.34 7.13 -26.34
N ASN A 230 10.29 8.04 -26.48
CA ASN A 230 10.37 9.04 -27.56
C ASN A 230 9.23 10.08 -27.57
N VAL A 231 8.45 10.24 -26.50
CA VAL A 231 7.48 11.35 -26.39
C VAL A 231 8.14 12.53 -25.69
N ILE A 232 7.81 13.77 -26.10
CA ILE A 232 8.40 14.99 -25.54
C ILE A 232 8.07 15.11 -24.05
N ASN A 233 6.78 15.00 -23.72
CA ASN A 233 6.27 15.06 -22.35
C ASN A 233 5.65 13.71 -21.98
N PRO A 234 6.40 12.74 -21.44
CA PRO A 234 5.87 11.45 -21.01
C PRO A 234 5.21 11.57 -19.63
N ILE A 235 4.01 12.14 -19.59
CA ILE A 235 3.29 12.45 -18.34
C ILE A 235 2.60 11.19 -17.82
N VAL A 236 2.80 10.93 -16.54
CA VAL A 236 2.11 9.91 -15.77
C VAL A 236 1.34 10.62 -14.67
N PHE A 237 0.06 10.31 -14.55
CA PHE A 237 -0.83 10.86 -13.54
C PHE A 237 -1.42 9.71 -12.70
N ARG A 238 -1.25 9.77 -11.38
CA ARG A 238 -1.90 8.85 -10.43
C ARG A 238 -2.95 9.62 -9.65
N THR A 239 -4.22 9.26 -9.81
CA THR A 239 -5.28 9.72 -8.91
C THR A 239 -5.77 8.58 -8.08
N THR A 240 -5.82 8.76 -6.75
CA THR A 240 -6.43 7.75 -5.90
C THR A 240 -6.96 8.34 -4.61
N THR A 241 -7.98 7.67 -4.07
CA THR A 241 -8.36 7.76 -2.67
C THR A 241 -7.76 6.57 -1.92
N ALA A 242 -7.81 6.56 -0.60
CA ALA A 242 -7.52 5.40 0.21
C ALA A 242 -8.56 4.31 -0.03
N TYR A 243 -8.12 3.07 0.12
CA TYR A 243 -8.93 1.87 -0.07
C TYR A 243 -8.67 0.91 1.09
N ALA A 244 -9.72 0.22 1.55
CA ALA A 244 -9.59 -0.92 2.46
C ALA A 244 -9.22 -2.17 1.65
N ILE A 245 -8.04 -2.18 1.02
CA ILE A 245 -7.52 -3.35 0.32
C ILE A 245 -6.11 -3.66 0.83
N THR A 246 -5.81 -4.96 0.93
CA THR A 246 -4.44 -5.44 1.15
C THR A 246 -3.66 -5.45 -0.17
N ASN A 247 -2.38 -5.08 -0.11
CA ASN A 247 -1.45 -5.06 -1.24
C ASN A 247 -1.83 -4.08 -2.37
N SER A 248 -2.16 -2.84 -2.01
CA SER A 248 -2.29 -1.75 -2.97
C SER A 248 -0.94 -1.39 -3.56
N ILE A 249 -0.85 -1.22 -4.88
CA ILE A 249 0.40 -0.74 -5.52
C ILE A 249 0.74 0.70 -5.11
N MET A 250 -0.23 1.46 -4.60
CA MET A 250 -0.03 2.84 -4.16
C MET A 250 0.85 2.93 -2.90
N GLU A 251 0.91 1.89 -2.07
CA GLU A 251 1.74 1.92 -0.85
C GLU A 251 3.23 2.10 -1.20
N GLU A 252 3.70 1.41 -2.24
CA GLU A 252 5.08 1.52 -2.74
C GLU A 252 5.35 2.91 -3.34
N ASP A 253 4.40 3.44 -4.14
CA ASP A 253 4.51 4.79 -4.70
C ASP A 253 4.55 5.87 -3.59
N ILE A 254 3.73 5.75 -2.54
CA ILE A 254 3.73 6.69 -1.40
C ILE A 254 5.06 6.62 -0.64
N ASP A 255 5.59 5.42 -0.40
CA ASP A 255 6.90 5.25 0.25
C ASP A 255 8.03 5.88 -0.59
N TYR A 256 8.01 5.70 -1.91
CA TYR A 256 8.94 6.37 -2.81
C TYR A 256 8.81 7.89 -2.76
N ILE A 257 7.59 8.43 -2.83
CA ILE A 257 7.33 9.88 -2.73
C ILE A 257 7.88 10.46 -1.43
N ARG A 258 7.64 9.79 -0.30
CA ARG A 258 8.16 10.21 1.00
C ARG A 258 9.69 10.21 1.02
N LYS A 259 10.34 9.18 0.49
CA LYS A 259 11.80 9.13 0.39
C LYS A 259 12.39 10.24 -0.49
N VAL A 260 11.69 10.64 -1.56
CA VAL A 260 12.08 11.81 -2.38
C VAL A 260 11.94 13.09 -1.56
N PHE A 261 10.82 13.27 -0.85
CA PHE A 261 10.57 14.45 -0.02
C PHE A 261 11.54 14.58 1.17
N ASP A 262 11.97 13.45 1.73
CA ASP A 262 12.98 13.34 2.79
C ASP A 262 14.42 13.50 2.26
N GLY A 263 14.62 13.60 0.94
CA GLY A 263 15.94 13.76 0.31
C GLY A 263 16.79 12.49 0.28
N VAL A 264 16.18 11.31 0.49
CA VAL A 264 16.85 10.01 0.39
C VAL A 264 17.12 9.64 -1.08
N TYR A 265 16.23 10.05 -1.99
CA TYR A 265 16.38 9.89 -3.43
C TYR A 265 16.18 11.23 -4.14
N GLU A 266 16.94 11.46 -5.21
CA GLU A 266 16.78 12.63 -6.07
C GLU A 266 15.81 12.31 -7.23
N ASP A 267 14.69 13.03 -7.30
CA ASP A 267 13.75 12.98 -8.42
C ASP A 267 13.04 14.33 -8.62
N ASP A 268 13.74 15.25 -9.29
CA ASP A 268 13.25 16.60 -9.59
C ASP A 268 12.03 16.61 -10.52
N ARG A 269 11.61 15.47 -11.07
CA ARG A 269 10.49 15.38 -12.01
C ARG A 269 9.20 14.88 -11.36
N GLN A 270 9.24 14.56 -10.07
CA GLN A 270 8.08 14.15 -9.30
C GLN A 270 7.35 15.35 -8.69
N PHE A 271 6.02 15.35 -8.84
CA PHE A 271 5.13 16.32 -8.20
C PHE A 271 3.98 15.58 -7.52
N ALA A 272 3.89 15.66 -6.19
CA ALA A 272 2.90 14.91 -5.43
C ALA A 272 2.16 15.77 -4.41
N LEU A 273 0.84 15.67 -4.39
CA LEU A 273 -0.01 16.23 -3.35
C LEU A 273 -0.70 15.08 -2.61
N LEU A 274 -0.33 14.88 -1.34
CA LEU A 274 -0.80 13.78 -0.50
C LEU A 274 -1.72 14.30 0.62
N TYR A 275 -3.00 14.44 0.34
CA TYR A 275 -4.01 14.88 1.32
C TYR A 275 -4.59 13.67 2.05
N TYR A 276 -4.31 13.56 3.34
CA TYR A 276 -4.87 12.53 4.21
C TYR A 276 -4.92 13.04 5.65
N ALA A 277 -5.74 12.41 6.48
CA ALA A 277 -5.76 12.69 7.90
C ALA A 277 -4.70 11.89 8.63
N GLU A 278 -3.89 12.58 9.43
CA GLU A 278 -2.90 11.95 10.31
C GLU A 278 -3.58 11.11 11.40
N GLU A 279 -2.84 10.15 11.95
CA GLU A 279 -3.39 9.11 12.83
C GLU A 279 -4.04 9.69 14.09
N GLU A 280 -3.43 10.73 14.66
CA GLU A 280 -3.93 11.51 15.79
C GLU A 280 -5.18 12.35 15.47
N HIS A 281 -5.39 12.70 14.18
CA HIS A 281 -6.45 13.60 13.73
C HIS A 281 -7.59 12.87 12.99
N LEU A 282 -7.63 11.54 13.05
CA LEU A 282 -8.66 10.72 12.39
C LEU A 282 -10.09 10.99 12.87
N TRP A 283 -10.26 11.63 14.04
CA TRP A 283 -11.56 11.80 14.69
C TRP A 283 -11.86 13.25 15.06
N ASP A 284 -11.12 14.21 14.51
CA ASP A 284 -11.35 15.64 14.72
C ASP A 284 -11.43 16.42 13.40
N ASP A 285 -11.65 17.73 13.48
CA ASP A 285 -11.83 18.59 12.31
C ASP A 285 -10.49 18.90 11.62
N THR A 286 -9.35 18.82 12.32
CA THR A 286 -8.02 18.97 11.72
C THR A 286 -7.83 17.95 10.62
N GLY A 287 -8.15 16.69 10.88
CA GLY A 287 -8.03 15.62 9.88
C GLY A 287 -8.97 15.82 8.68
N ILE A 288 -10.18 16.37 8.90
CA ILE A 288 -11.10 16.73 7.81
C ILE A 288 -10.44 17.76 6.91
N TYR A 289 -9.83 18.80 7.49
CA TYR A 289 -9.13 19.84 6.72
C TYR A 289 -7.89 19.29 6.02
N GLN A 290 -7.11 18.41 6.65
CA GLN A 290 -5.93 17.81 6.03
C GLN A 290 -6.28 16.98 4.79
N SER A 291 -7.36 16.19 4.82
CA SER A 291 -7.72 15.29 3.72
C SER A 291 -8.58 15.92 2.62
N ASN A 292 -9.29 17.01 2.89
CA ASN A 292 -10.29 17.61 1.99
C ASN A 292 -9.99 19.08 1.62
N PRO A 293 -9.01 19.36 0.74
CA PRO A 293 -8.58 20.72 0.39
C PRO A 293 -9.56 21.52 -0.50
N LEU A 294 -10.71 20.96 -0.90
CA LEU A 294 -11.72 21.69 -1.66
C LEU A 294 -12.49 22.75 -0.81
N ARG A 295 -12.43 22.64 0.52
CA ARG A 295 -12.96 23.66 1.48
C ARG A 295 -14.44 24.03 1.28
N ILE A 296 -15.29 23.03 0.98
CA ILE A 296 -16.74 23.21 0.88
C ILE A 296 -17.38 22.86 2.23
N GLU A 297 -18.01 23.84 2.87
CA GLU A 297 -18.55 23.69 4.23
C GLU A 297 -19.68 22.66 4.31
N GLU A 298 -20.55 22.59 3.29
CA GLU A 298 -21.61 21.57 3.23
C GLU A 298 -21.04 20.15 3.21
N ASN A 299 -19.88 19.95 2.58
CA ASN A 299 -19.21 18.64 2.62
C ASN A 299 -18.63 18.37 4.02
N TYR A 300 -18.10 19.38 4.71
CA TYR A 300 -17.59 19.23 6.08
C TYR A 300 -18.69 18.86 7.06
N GLU A 301 -19.87 19.46 6.96
CA GLU A 301 -21.02 19.06 7.79
C GLU A 301 -21.40 17.59 7.56
N ILE A 302 -21.45 17.14 6.31
CA ILE A 302 -21.71 15.72 5.98
C ILE A 302 -20.62 14.82 6.57
N ILE A 303 -19.35 15.22 6.49
CA ILE A 303 -18.23 14.44 7.05
C ILE A 303 -18.32 14.39 8.59
N ARG A 304 -18.71 15.49 9.26
CA ARG A 304 -18.95 15.52 10.71
C ARG A 304 -20.12 14.61 11.10
N GLU A 305 -21.17 14.53 10.28
CA GLU A 305 -22.27 13.58 10.46
C GLU A 305 -21.80 12.12 10.27
N ASN A 306 -21.00 11.85 9.24
CA ASN A 306 -20.39 10.53 9.01
C ASN A 306 -19.53 10.11 10.20
N ARG A 307 -18.69 11.01 10.73
CA ARG A 307 -17.88 10.79 11.93
C ARG A 307 -18.73 10.36 13.12
N LYS A 308 -19.83 11.07 13.40
CA LYS A 308 -20.75 10.73 14.51
C LYS A 308 -21.32 9.33 14.36
N ARG A 309 -21.66 8.90 13.14
CA ARG A 309 -22.18 7.55 12.88
C ARG A 309 -21.10 6.48 12.95
N ALA A 310 -19.91 6.77 12.43
CA ALA A 310 -18.73 5.91 12.45
C ALA A 310 -18.25 5.59 13.87
N LEU A 311 -18.41 6.50 14.83
CA LEU A 311 -18.11 6.23 16.24
C LEU A 311 -19.04 5.19 16.89
N VAL A 312 -20.21 4.93 16.29
CA VAL A 312 -21.20 3.99 16.81
C VAL A 312 -21.24 2.68 16.01
N LYS A 313 -20.95 2.73 14.71
CA LYS A 313 -21.08 1.59 13.79
C LYS A 313 -19.74 1.24 13.14
N SER A 314 -19.26 0.01 13.38
CA SER A 314 -18.02 -0.51 12.82
C SER A 314 -17.97 -0.50 11.28
N THR A 315 -19.08 -0.81 10.61
CA THR A 315 -19.14 -0.77 9.13
C THR A 315 -19.00 0.65 8.57
N GLU A 316 -19.56 1.66 9.24
CA GLU A 316 -19.45 3.06 8.83
C GLU A 316 -18.08 3.66 9.20
N LYS A 317 -17.37 3.09 10.18
CA LYS A 317 -15.98 3.47 10.52
C LYS A 317 -15.02 3.26 9.36
N ILE A 318 -15.06 2.10 8.72
CA ILE A 318 -14.21 1.81 7.55
C ILE A 318 -14.49 2.82 6.43
N GLU A 319 -15.78 3.10 6.19
CA GLU A 319 -16.20 4.03 5.15
C GLU A 319 -15.73 5.46 5.43
N TYR A 320 -15.90 5.95 6.66
CA TYR A 320 -15.43 7.27 7.09
C TYR A 320 -13.91 7.41 6.96
N LEU A 321 -13.15 6.48 7.54
CA LEU A 321 -11.69 6.56 7.57
C LEU A 321 -11.09 6.50 6.15
N THR A 322 -11.61 5.63 5.28
CA THR A 322 -11.09 5.49 3.91
C THR A 322 -11.59 6.58 2.97
N LYS A 323 -12.88 6.93 2.99
CA LYS A 323 -13.48 7.82 1.98
C LYS A 323 -13.41 9.29 2.34
N ASP A 324 -13.57 9.63 3.62
CA ASP A 324 -13.62 11.02 4.09
C ASP A 324 -12.25 11.48 4.63
N MET A 325 -11.56 10.62 5.39
CA MET A 325 -10.26 10.92 6.00
C MET A 325 -9.06 10.51 5.13
N ASN A 326 -9.31 9.82 4.01
CA ASN A 326 -8.29 9.32 3.08
C ASN A 326 -7.18 8.50 3.76
N ASN A 327 -7.50 7.75 4.80
CA ASN A 327 -6.57 6.93 5.54
C ASN A 327 -6.58 5.49 5.00
N PHE A 328 -5.41 4.95 4.64
CA PHE A 328 -5.29 3.55 4.27
C PHE A 328 -5.47 2.68 5.50
N LEU A 329 -6.61 2.00 5.57
CA LEU A 329 -6.82 0.93 6.52
C LEU A 329 -6.11 -0.30 5.99
N GLN A 330 -4.99 -0.68 6.62
CA GLN A 330 -4.48 -2.04 6.50
C GLN A 330 -5.62 -2.98 6.91
N GLY A 331 -5.93 -3.96 6.04
CA GLY A 331 -7.19 -4.72 6.07
C GLY A 331 -7.64 -5.16 7.46
N ASP A 332 -8.93 -4.96 7.75
CA ASP A 332 -9.69 -5.43 8.91
C ASP A 332 -8.93 -5.41 10.25
N ALA A 333 -8.50 -4.20 10.66
CA ALA A 333 -7.97 -3.91 11.99
C ALA A 333 -8.88 -4.33 13.17
N GLU A 334 -10.14 -4.69 12.94
CA GLU A 334 -11.02 -5.21 14.02
C GLU A 334 -10.80 -6.69 14.34
N ASN A 335 -10.25 -7.48 13.41
CA ASN A 335 -9.99 -8.91 13.62
C ASN A 335 -8.51 -9.30 13.46
N THR A 336 -7.61 -8.40 13.08
CA THR A 336 -6.17 -8.72 12.99
C THR A 336 -5.64 -9.17 14.35
N TYR A 337 -4.85 -10.24 14.37
CA TYR A 337 -4.32 -10.81 15.60
C TYR A 337 -3.20 -9.95 16.23
N LEU A 338 -2.28 -9.45 15.41
CA LEU A 338 -1.14 -8.61 15.83
C LEU A 338 -1.03 -7.36 14.97
N ASP A 339 -0.73 -6.22 15.62
CA ASP A 339 -0.28 -5.03 14.91
C ASP A 339 1.09 -5.27 14.28
N VAL A 340 1.14 -5.21 12.94
CA VAL A 340 2.35 -5.51 12.16
C VAL A 340 3.46 -4.49 12.45
N LYS A 341 3.11 -3.24 12.75
CA LYS A 341 4.11 -2.21 13.10
C LYS A 341 4.81 -2.57 14.42
N THR A 342 4.06 -3.00 15.42
CA THR A 342 4.59 -3.47 16.71
C THR A 342 5.42 -4.73 16.52
N TRP A 343 4.92 -5.72 15.78
CA TRP A 343 5.67 -6.94 15.46
C TRP A 343 7.04 -6.62 14.85
N LYS A 344 7.08 -5.81 13.77
CA LYS A 344 8.33 -5.52 13.04
C LYS A 344 9.40 -4.81 13.87
N LYS A 345 9.03 -4.06 14.91
CA LYS A 345 9.99 -3.43 15.85
C LYS A 345 10.80 -4.44 16.66
N LEU A 346 10.32 -5.69 16.75
CA LEU A 346 10.95 -6.79 17.49
C LEU A 346 11.93 -7.60 16.64
N SER A 347 12.11 -7.22 15.36
CA SER A 347 13.03 -7.90 14.45
C SER A 347 14.49 -7.54 14.76
N VAL A 348 15.36 -8.53 14.62
CA VAL A 348 16.82 -8.35 14.63
C VAL A 348 17.43 -9.06 13.41
N PRO A 349 18.55 -8.56 12.84
CA PRO A 349 19.14 -9.17 11.64
C PRO A 349 19.54 -10.64 11.83
N LYS A 350 19.94 -11.04 13.04
CA LYS A 350 20.39 -12.39 13.35
C LYS A 350 20.15 -12.74 14.81
N ILE A 351 19.74 -13.99 15.07
CA ILE A 351 19.66 -14.59 16.40
C ILE A 351 20.72 -15.68 16.51
N ASP A 352 21.41 -15.72 17.65
CA ASP A 352 22.35 -16.78 17.97
C ASP A 352 21.65 -17.90 18.75
N LEU A 353 21.78 -19.12 18.25
CA LEU A 353 21.23 -20.35 18.83
C LEU A 353 22.33 -21.20 19.49
N HIS A 354 23.61 -20.81 19.38
CA HIS A 354 24.74 -21.58 19.86
C HIS A 354 24.68 -21.83 21.36
N GLY A 355 24.78 -23.09 21.76
CA GLY A 355 24.75 -23.54 23.14
C GLY A 355 23.40 -23.35 23.84
N LYS A 356 22.34 -23.02 23.08
CA LYS A 356 20.99 -22.86 23.62
C LYS A 356 20.24 -24.18 23.59
N GLU A 357 19.36 -24.36 24.56
CA GLU A 357 18.33 -25.38 24.56
C GLU A 357 17.07 -24.78 23.91
N VAL A 358 16.57 -25.42 22.85
CA VAL A 358 15.56 -24.88 21.95
C VAL A 358 14.34 -25.78 21.86
N THR A 359 13.16 -25.19 21.70
CA THR A 359 11.92 -25.88 21.32
C THR A 359 11.67 -25.66 19.84
N VAL A 360 11.28 -26.73 19.13
CA VAL A 360 10.99 -26.68 17.70
C VAL A 360 9.48 -26.83 17.47
N GLY A 361 8.83 -25.83 16.91
CA GLY A 361 7.42 -25.87 16.50
C GLY A 361 7.26 -26.15 15.02
N GLY A 362 6.33 -27.03 14.64
CA GLY A 362 6.06 -27.41 13.27
C GLY A 362 4.59 -27.24 12.88
N ASP A 363 4.32 -26.61 11.74
CA ASP A 363 3.00 -26.57 11.11
C ASP A 363 3.08 -27.14 9.70
N PHE A 364 2.32 -28.19 9.42
CA PHE A 364 2.56 -29.08 8.29
C PHE A 364 1.30 -29.34 7.45
N ALA A 365 1.46 -29.19 6.14
CA ALA A 365 0.40 -29.33 5.17
C ALA A 365 0.84 -30.16 3.95
N ILE A 366 -0.09 -30.95 3.43
CA ILE A 366 0.18 -31.90 2.34
C ILE A 366 0.43 -31.20 0.99
N SER A 367 -0.22 -30.06 0.71
CA SER A 367 -0.21 -29.45 -0.63
C SER A 367 0.10 -27.94 -0.66
N LEU A 368 -0.91 -27.08 -0.87
CA LEU A 368 -0.74 -25.67 -1.27
C LEU A 368 -0.44 -24.71 -0.12
N ASP A 369 -0.52 -25.19 1.12
CA ASP A 369 -0.14 -24.41 2.29
C ASP A 369 1.39 -24.44 2.51
N LEU A 370 1.90 -23.58 3.38
CA LEU A 370 3.33 -23.51 3.67
C LEU A 370 3.63 -24.51 4.78
N ASN A 371 4.61 -25.39 4.60
CA ASN A 371 5.13 -26.15 5.75
C ASN A 371 6.11 -25.25 6.49
N ALA A 372 6.03 -25.18 7.81
CA ALA A 372 6.83 -24.22 8.58
C ALA A 372 7.49 -24.88 9.79
N ILE A 373 8.73 -24.47 10.05
CA ILE A 373 9.48 -24.82 11.27
C ILE A 373 9.92 -23.54 11.94
N SER A 374 9.72 -23.46 13.26
CA SER A 374 10.15 -22.37 14.11
C SER A 374 10.95 -22.92 15.27
N ILE A 375 12.10 -22.32 15.54
CA ILE A 375 13.03 -22.66 16.61
C ILE A 375 12.96 -21.52 17.61
N MET A 376 12.65 -21.85 18.87
CA MET A 376 12.49 -20.85 19.92
C MET A 376 13.26 -21.25 21.17
N TYR A 377 13.90 -20.28 21.82
CA TYR A 377 14.40 -20.43 23.18
C TYR A 377 14.04 -19.21 24.02
N LYS A 378 14.09 -19.36 25.34
CA LYS A 378 13.92 -18.25 26.28
C LYS A 378 15.22 -17.96 27.02
N GLU A 379 15.60 -16.69 27.08
CA GLU A 379 16.74 -16.24 27.87
C GLU A 379 16.45 -14.85 28.45
N LYS A 380 16.73 -14.66 29.75
CA LYS A 380 16.56 -13.37 30.46
C LYS A 380 15.16 -12.74 30.25
N GLY A 381 14.12 -13.58 30.32
CA GLY A 381 12.73 -13.13 30.18
C GLY A 381 12.29 -12.83 28.74
N LYS A 382 13.15 -13.07 27.73
CA LYS A 382 12.81 -12.87 26.32
C LYS A 382 12.83 -14.17 25.54
N TYR A 383 11.93 -14.29 24.58
CA TYR A 383 11.83 -15.39 23.64
C TYR A 383 12.52 -15.01 22.34
N TYR A 384 13.42 -15.86 21.86
CA TYR A 384 14.18 -15.65 20.64
C TYR A 384 13.71 -16.64 19.59
N LEU A 385 13.24 -16.14 18.44
CA LEU A 385 12.52 -16.90 17.43
C LEU A 385 13.21 -16.87 16.07
N VAL A 386 13.52 -18.04 15.52
CA VAL A 386 13.99 -18.22 14.15
C VAL A 386 13.04 -19.14 13.40
N SER A 387 12.50 -18.71 12.26
CA SER A 387 11.52 -19.51 11.50
C SER A 387 11.96 -19.69 10.04
N LYS A 388 11.61 -20.84 9.46
CA LYS A 388 11.87 -21.20 8.06
C LYS A 388 10.66 -21.91 7.44
N GLY A 389 10.30 -21.50 6.22
CA GLY A 389 9.26 -22.15 5.41
C GLY A 389 9.79 -23.25 4.50
N PHE A 390 8.93 -24.18 4.09
CA PHE A 390 9.23 -25.28 3.18
C PHE A 390 8.04 -25.45 2.24
N LEU A 391 8.32 -25.52 0.94
CA LEU A 391 7.25 -25.67 -0.06
C LEU A 391 7.70 -26.45 -1.30
N PRO A 392 6.80 -27.19 -1.97
CA PRO A 392 7.13 -27.89 -3.20
C PRO A 392 7.19 -26.92 -4.38
N LYS A 393 8.32 -26.91 -5.08
CA LYS A 393 8.65 -25.97 -6.17
C LYS A 393 7.64 -26.01 -7.32
N GLU A 394 7.10 -27.19 -7.65
CA GLU A 394 6.13 -27.32 -8.75
C GLU A 394 4.76 -26.69 -8.43
N THR A 395 4.47 -26.35 -7.17
CA THR A 395 3.21 -25.70 -6.79
C THR A 395 3.21 -24.19 -6.99
N LEU A 396 4.37 -23.58 -7.25
CA LEU A 396 4.54 -22.12 -7.31
C LEU A 396 3.64 -21.45 -8.36
N ALA A 397 3.41 -22.10 -9.51
CA ALA A 397 2.56 -21.56 -10.57
C ALA A 397 1.05 -21.54 -10.22
N GLU A 398 0.62 -22.39 -9.27
CA GLU A 398 -0.78 -22.54 -8.86
C GLU A 398 -1.14 -21.63 -7.68
N ARG A 399 -0.11 -21.15 -6.96
CA ARG A 399 -0.24 -20.27 -5.80
C ARG A 399 -0.77 -18.90 -6.20
N ARG A 400 -1.59 -18.31 -5.32
CA ARG A 400 -2.29 -17.03 -5.56
C ARG A 400 -1.83 -15.93 -4.62
N GLU A 401 -1.10 -16.27 -3.57
CA GLU A 401 -0.30 -15.35 -2.79
C GLU A 401 0.78 -14.71 -3.68
N LYS A 402 0.97 -13.39 -3.58
CA LYS A 402 1.95 -12.65 -4.39
C LYS A 402 3.29 -12.58 -3.65
N ILE A 403 3.90 -13.74 -3.43
CA ILE A 403 5.22 -13.85 -2.80
C ILE A 403 6.21 -14.37 -3.83
N ASP A 404 7.34 -13.69 -3.94
CA ASP A 404 8.48 -14.20 -4.68
C ASP A 404 9.28 -15.19 -3.82
N TYR A 405 8.83 -16.45 -3.85
CA TYR A 405 9.47 -17.52 -3.09
C TYR A 405 10.89 -17.86 -3.57
N TYR A 406 11.26 -17.54 -4.82
CA TYR A 406 12.63 -17.72 -5.30
C TYR A 406 13.57 -16.73 -4.59
N SER A 407 13.21 -15.45 -4.59
CA SER A 407 13.97 -14.43 -3.86
C SER A 407 14.04 -14.71 -2.35
N TYR A 408 13.00 -15.35 -1.79
CA TYR A 408 12.96 -15.72 -0.36
C TYR A 408 13.79 -16.97 -0.02
N GLU A 409 13.97 -17.88 -0.99
CA GLU A 409 14.93 -18.97 -0.85
C GLU A 409 16.38 -18.46 -0.84
N ASP A 410 16.71 -17.49 -1.71
CA ASP A 410 18.06 -16.91 -1.79
C ASP A 410 18.53 -16.28 -0.47
N VAL A 411 17.60 -15.71 0.30
CA VAL A 411 17.87 -15.12 1.63
C VAL A 411 17.58 -16.08 2.79
N GLY A 412 17.20 -17.33 2.51
CA GLY A 412 17.02 -18.40 3.50
C GLY A 412 15.69 -18.40 4.27
N TYR A 413 14.70 -17.58 3.88
CA TYR A 413 13.38 -17.54 4.54
C TYR A 413 12.57 -18.81 4.29
N CYS A 414 12.78 -19.46 3.15
CA CYS A 414 12.18 -20.73 2.83
C CYS A 414 13.13 -21.65 2.04
N GLU A 415 12.71 -22.89 1.86
CA GLU A 415 13.37 -23.88 1.00
C GLU A 415 12.36 -24.44 -0.02
N LEU A 416 12.73 -24.41 -1.30
CA LEU A 416 11.96 -24.95 -2.40
C LEU A 416 12.37 -26.40 -2.66
N MET A 417 11.52 -27.33 -2.26
CA MET A 417 11.75 -28.76 -2.45
C MET A 417 11.27 -29.22 -3.83
N GLU A 418 12.04 -30.05 -4.51
CA GLU A 418 11.64 -30.62 -5.81
C GLU A 418 10.37 -31.50 -5.66
N GLY A 419 9.52 -31.47 -6.69
CA GLY A 419 8.25 -32.19 -6.74
C GLY A 419 7.00 -31.34 -6.41
N ARG A 420 5.84 -32.01 -6.43
CA ARG A 420 4.51 -31.40 -6.29
C ARG A 420 3.86 -31.53 -4.91
N ILE A 421 4.39 -32.41 -4.06
CA ILE A 421 3.87 -32.71 -2.71
C ILE A 421 4.97 -32.37 -1.68
N ALA A 422 4.58 -31.99 -0.47
CA ALA A 422 5.51 -31.76 0.62
C ALA A 422 6.42 -32.99 0.86
N ASN A 423 7.73 -32.79 0.80
CA ASN A 423 8.71 -33.83 1.08
C ASN A 423 8.99 -33.87 2.60
N TYR A 424 8.18 -34.63 3.34
CA TYR A 424 8.32 -34.76 4.79
C TYR A 424 9.65 -35.39 5.21
N ILE A 425 10.29 -36.22 4.37
CA ILE A 425 11.60 -36.79 4.67
C ILE A 425 12.64 -35.66 4.75
N ARG A 426 12.62 -34.73 3.79
CA ARG A 426 13.51 -33.57 3.78
C ARG A 426 13.29 -32.64 4.98
N ILE A 427 12.03 -32.45 5.37
CA ILE A 427 11.66 -31.68 6.57
C ILE A 427 12.18 -32.38 7.84
N GLU A 428 12.03 -33.70 7.95
CA GLU A 428 12.57 -34.51 9.04
C GLU A 428 14.10 -34.39 9.14
N GLU A 429 14.80 -34.51 8.00
CA GLU A 429 16.26 -34.32 7.90
C GLU A 429 16.68 -32.92 8.35
N TYR A 430 15.91 -31.88 7.97
CA TYR A 430 16.19 -30.53 8.44
C TYR A 430 16.07 -30.44 9.96
N ILE A 431 15.01 -30.97 10.56
CA ILE A 431 14.82 -30.98 12.02
C ILE A 431 16.01 -31.67 12.71
N ARG A 432 16.41 -32.85 12.24
CA ARG A 432 17.56 -33.60 12.78
C ARG A 432 18.88 -32.84 12.61
N SER A 433 18.99 -31.99 11.58
CA SER A 433 20.19 -31.19 11.34
C SER A 433 20.30 -29.95 12.23
N ILE A 434 19.22 -29.50 12.89
CA ILE A 434 19.17 -28.25 13.67
C ILE A 434 20.26 -28.21 14.75
N GLU A 435 20.45 -29.29 15.49
CA GLU A 435 21.44 -29.34 16.59
C GLU A 435 22.86 -29.14 16.06
N THR A 436 23.19 -29.74 14.91
CA THR A 436 24.50 -29.60 14.29
C THR A 436 24.67 -28.26 13.57
N LEU A 437 23.64 -27.81 12.83
CA LEU A 437 23.67 -26.60 12.02
C LEU A 437 23.80 -25.34 12.87
N TYR A 438 23.13 -25.32 14.02
CA TYR A 438 23.08 -24.16 14.91
C TYR A 438 23.90 -24.34 16.19
N ASN A 439 24.55 -25.49 16.37
CA ASN A 439 25.24 -25.90 17.60
C ASN A 439 24.36 -25.70 18.85
N CYS A 440 23.13 -26.20 18.80
CA CYS A 440 22.13 -26.08 19.85
C CYS A 440 21.61 -27.48 20.26
N LYS A 441 20.75 -27.55 21.27
CA LYS A 441 20.11 -28.81 21.71
C LYS A 441 18.60 -28.70 21.63
N ILE A 442 17.93 -29.64 20.98
CA ILE A 442 16.46 -29.67 20.92
C ILE A 442 15.95 -30.26 22.24
N ALA A 443 15.18 -29.48 22.99
CA ALA A 443 14.47 -29.96 24.18
C ALA A 443 13.24 -30.78 23.77
N CYS A 444 12.37 -30.20 22.93
CA CYS A 444 11.17 -30.86 22.45
C CYS A 444 10.73 -30.32 21.09
N ILE A 445 9.91 -31.13 20.40
CA ILE A 445 9.30 -30.82 19.11
C ILE A 445 7.78 -30.79 19.30
N VAL A 446 7.13 -29.74 18.80
CA VAL A 446 5.71 -29.48 19.00
C VAL A 446 5.02 -29.34 17.66
N SER A 447 3.97 -30.11 17.42
CA SER A 447 3.22 -30.04 16.16
C SER A 447 1.77 -30.48 16.36
N ASP A 448 0.89 -30.09 15.45
CA ASP A 448 -0.42 -30.74 15.31
C ASP A 448 -0.22 -32.19 14.81
N PRO A 449 -0.94 -33.19 15.36
CA PRO A 449 -0.97 -34.55 14.79
C PRO A 449 -1.47 -34.64 13.34
N PHE A 450 -2.20 -33.64 12.83
CA PHE A 450 -2.74 -33.66 11.48
C PHE A 450 -1.63 -33.62 10.40
N ASN A 451 -1.77 -34.40 9.32
CA ASN A 451 -0.84 -34.53 8.17
C ASN A 451 0.59 -35.05 8.41
N ALA A 452 1.18 -34.88 9.61
CA ALA A 452 2.59 -35.19 9.87
C ALA A 452 2.83 -36.31 10.91
N LEU A 453 1.79 -37.06 11.29
CA LEU A 453 1.86 -38.07 12.37
C LEU A 453 3.00 -39.08 12.19
N GLN A 454 3.26 -39.55 10.98
CA GLN A 454 4.35 -40.50 10.72
C GLN A 454 5.73 -39.89 10.98
N MET A 455 5.97 -38.65 10.51
CA MET A 455 7.21 -37.93 10.76
C MET A 455 7.40 -37.66 12.25
N MET A 456 6.33 -37.29 12.96
CA MET A 456 6.35 -37.10 14.42
C MET A 456 6.69 -38.40 15.16
N ASN A 457 6.14 -39.54 14.74
CA ASN A 457 6.51 -40.84 15.32
C ASN A 457 7.97 -41.19 15.05
N ASN A 458 8.50 -40.91 13.85
CA ASN A 458 9.91 -41.14 13.55
C ASN A 458 10.83 -40.30 14.44
N LEU A 459 10.52 -39.01 14.59
CA LEU A 459 11.27 -38.06 15.43
C LEU A 459 11.19 -38.43 16.92
N SER A 460 10.09 -39.05 17.37
CA SER A 460 9.92 -39.47 18.77
C SER A 460 10.89 -40.57 19.22
N ASN A 461 11.60 -41.22 18.29
CA ASN A 461 12.66 -42.16 18.63
C ASN A 461 13.92 -41.44 19.16
N ASP A 462 14.08 -40.16 18.82
CA ASP A 462 15.31 -39.39 19.09
C ASP A 462 15.05 -38.13 19.92
N TYR A 463 13.83 -37.59 19.88
CA TYR A 463 13.44 -36.35 20.54
C TYR A 463 12.14 -36.51 21.34
N GLU A 464 11.94 -35.67 22.34
CA GLU A 464 10.62 -35.50 22.95
C GLU A 464 9.67 -34.83 21.95
N VAL A 465 8.53 -35.46 21.68
CA VAL A 465 7.53 -34.96 20.73
C VAL A 465 6.19 -34.74 21.42
N VAL A 466 5.69 -33.51 21.33
CA VAL A 466 4.41 -33.09 21.90
C VAL A 466 3.41 -32.82 20.78
N LEU A 467 2.31 -33.57 20.79
CA LEU A 467 1.24 -33.42 19.81
C LEU A 467 0.13 -32.52 20.35
N LEU A 468 0.02 -31.31 19.81
CA LEU A 468 -0.93 -30.30 20.25
C LEU A 468 -2.03 -30.11 19.19
N LYS A 469 -3.25 -30.59 19.48
CA LYS A 469 -4.39 -30.40 18.58
C LYS A 469 -4.77 -28.93 18.47
N GLN A 470 -5.12 -28.45 17.27
CA GLN A 470 -5.62 -27.09 17.05
C GLN A 470 -7.11 -26.96 17.44
N THR A 471 -7.39 -26.91 18.75
CA THR A 471 -8.73 -26.65 19.28
C THR A 471 -8.72 -25.41 20.18
N TYR A 472 -9.89 -24.77 20.36
CA TYR A 472 -10.01 -23.61 21.24
C TYR A 472 -9.44 -23.88 22.64
N THR A 473 -9.74 -25.05 23.23
CA THR A 473 -9.31 -25.39 24.59
C THR A 473 -7.80 -25.55 24.74
N SER A 474 -7.12 -26.10 23.74
CA SER A 474 -5.69 -26.39 23.81
C SER A 474 -4.80 -25.21 23.40
N LEU A 475 -5.25 -24.38 22.46
CA LEU A 475 -4.38 -23.38 21.83
C LEU A 475 -4.72 -21.92 22.19
N SER A 476 -5.97 -21.64 22.60
CA SER A 476 -6.41 -20.29 22.98
C SER A 476 -5.50 -19.64 24.04
N PRO A 477 -5.06 -20.34 25.12
CA PRO A 477 -4.16 -19.75 26.10
C PRO A 477 -2.80 -19.35 25.50
N SER A 478 -2.17 -20.23 24.71
CA SER A 478 -0.87 -19.95 24.09
C SER A 478 -0.95 -18.84 23.04
N ILE A 479 -2.05 -18.75 22.29
CA ILE A 479 -2.29 -17.64 21.35
C ILE A 479 -2.38 -16.32 22.13
N LYS A 480 -3.19 -16.25 23.18
CA LYS A 480 -3.32 -15.03 23.98
C LYS A 480 -1.99 -14.62 24.62
N ALA A 481 -1.29 -15.57 25.24
CA ALA A 481 -0.01 -15.31 25.90
C ALA A 481 1.11 -14.92 24.92
N PHE A 482 1.15 -15.52 23.72
CA PHE A 482 2.09 -15.11 22.67
C PHE A 482 1.85 -13.66 22.27
N ARG A 483 0.58 -13.28 22.06
CA ARG A 483 0.21 -11.90 21.76
C ARG A 483 0.65 -10.94 22.86
N ASP A 484 0.41 -11.28 24.11
CA ASP A 484 0.79 -10.44 25.24
C ASP A 484 2.33 -10.28 25.31
N SER A 485 3.09 -11.37 25.08
CA SER A 485 4.56 -11.33 24.98
C SER A 485 5.06 -10.43 23.84
N VAL A 486 4.36 -10.41 22.70
CA VAL A 486 4.68 -9.48 21.60
C VAL A 486 4.48 -8.03 22.05
N TYR A 487 3.33 -7.70 22.65
CA TYR A 487 3.06 -6.33 23.09
C TYR A 487 3.93 -5.88 24.28
N ASN A 488 4.42 -6.83 25.09
CA ASN A 488 5.38 -6.57 26.16
C ASN A 488 6.84 -6.46 25.68
N ASN A 489 7.10 -6.60 24.37
CA ASN A 489 8.45 -6.64 23.78
C ASN A 489 9.33 -7.78 24.32
N GLU A 490 8.71 -8.91 24.66
CA GLU A 490 9.37 -10.12 25.15
C GLU A 490 9.73 -11.08 24.03
N ILE A 491 9.04 -11.01 22.88
CA ILE A 491 9.45 -11.73 21.67
C ILE A 491 10.52 -10.93 20.92
N ILE A 492 11.59 -11.60 20.49
CA ILE A 492 12.59 -11.11 19.54
C ILE A 492 12.68 -12.15 18.43
N TYR A 493 12.57 -11.74 17.17
CA TYR A 493 12.65 -12.68 16.05
C TYR A 493 13.73 -12.28 15.04
N GLN A 494 14.34 -13.26 14.40
CA GLN A 494 15.27 -13.02 13.31
C GLN A 494 14.50 -12.52 12.08
N GLU A 495 14.96 -11.43 11.46
CA GLU A 495 14.33 -10.82 10.30
C GLU A 495 13.92 -11.88 9.27
N ASN A 496 12.62 -11.95 8.99
CA ASN A 496 12.05 -12.88 8.04
C ASN A 496 10.76 -12.30 7.46
N LYS A 497 10.84 -11.81 6.20
CA LYS A 497 9.69 -11.17 5.54
C LYS A 497 8.56 -12.15 5.22
N LEU A 498 8.85 -13.45 5.13
CA LEU A 498 7.82 -14.47 4.97
C LEU A 498 7.05 -14.69 6.29
N LEU A 499 7.75 -14.65 7.43
CA LEU A 499 7.11 -14.66 8.75
C LEU A 499 6.27 -13.39 8.97
N ASP A 500 6.79 -12.21 8.60
CA ASP A 500 6.03 -10.96 8.67
C ASP A 500 4.74 -11.02 7.87
N PHE A 501 4.80 -11.60 6.66
CA PHE A 501 3.63 -11.83 5.83
C PHE A 501 2.64 -12.78 6.53
N CYS A 502 3.13 -13.86 7.14
CA CYS A 502 2.28 -14.78 7.90
C CYS A 502 1.58 -14.09 9.08
N VAL A 503 2.31 -13.23 9.80
CA VAL A 503 1.76 -12.44 10.91
C VAL A 503 0.69 -11.45 10.42
N SER A 504 0.95 -10.74 9.33
CA SER A 504 0.00 -9.75 8.78
C SER A 504 -1.31 -10.34 8.27
N ASN A 505 -1.35 -11.64 8.01
CA ASN A 505 -2.52 -12.34 7.49
C ASN A 505 -3.41 -12.95 8.57
N ALA A 506 -2.93 -13.02 9.81
CA ALA A 506 -3.60 -13.75 10.88
C ALA A 506 -4.76 -12.93 11.45
N VAL A 507 -5.95 -13.54 11.45
CA VAL A 507 -7.15 -12.97 12.07
C VAL A 507 -7.66 -13.85 13.20
N GLU A 508 -8.19 -13.20 14.23
CA GLU A 508 -8.80 -13.87 15.37
C GLU A 508 -10.21 -14.38 15.02
N VAL A 509 -10.46 -15.65 15.33
CA VAL A 509 -11.80 -16.23 15.33
C VAL A 509 -12.15 -16.55 16.77
N ARG A 510 -13.23 -15.94 17.26
CA ARG A 510 -13.72 -16.11 18.63
C ARG A 510 -14.74 -17.25 18.72
N ALA A 511 -14.67 -18.01 19.80
CA ALA A 511 -15.73 -18.95 20.14
C ALA A 511 -17.05 -18.21 20.39
N LYS A 512 -18.18 -18.84 20.06
CA LYS A 512 -19.51 -18.20 20.17
C LYS A 512 -19.98 -17.93 21.60
N VAL A 513 -19.41 -18.65 22.58
CA VAL A 513 -19.90 -18.69 23.96
C VAL A 513 -18.80 -18.37 24.97
N THR A 514 -17.54 -18.69 24.67
CA THR A 514 -16.39 -18.38 25.51
C THR A 514 -15.54 -17.29 24.87
N GLU A 515 -14.66 -16.65 25.65
CA GLU A 515 -13.68 -15.69 25.12
C GLU A 515 -12.48 -16.38 24.43
N ASP A 516 -12.58 -17.66 24.10
CA ASP A 516 -11.50 -18.40 23.46
C ASP A 516 -11.29 -17.98 22.02
N ILE A 517 -10.03 -17.97 21.60
CA ILE A 517 -9.62 -17.55 20.26
C ILE A 517 -8.84 -18.64 19.54
N LEU A 518 -9.01 -18.68 18.22
CA LEU A 518 -8.13 -19.36 17.28
C LEU A 518 -7.70 -18.36 16.21
N LEU A 519 -6.67 -18.72 15.46
CA LEU A 519 -6.22 -17.94 14.31
C LEU A 519 -6.74 -18.56 13.01
N ALA A 520 -7.12 -17.70 12.09
CA ALA A 520 -7.52 -18.09 10.75
C ALA A 520 -6.91 -17.14 9.72
N LYS A 521 -7.10 -17.51 8.46
CA LYS A 521 -6.85 -16.68 7.28
C LYS A 521 -8.21 -16.35 6.65
N GLU A 522 -8.44 -15.10 6.30
CA GLU A 522 -9.68 -14.65 5.66
C GLU A 522 -9.82 -15.22 4.24
N ASN A 523 -8.72 -15.19 3.49
CA ASN A 523 -8.64 -15.72 2.13
C ASN A 523 -7.65 -16.88 2.06
N LYS A 524 -8.17 -18.09 2.19
CA LYS A 524 -7.39 -19.34 2.16
C LYS A 524 -6.49 -19.51 0.93
N ASN A 525 -6.80 -18.86 -0.19
CA ASN A 525 -6.02 -18.98 -1.43
C ASN A 525 -4.86 -17.97 -1.50
N LYS A 526 -4.99 -16.79 -0.88
CA LYS A 526 -4.03 -15.68 -1.02
C LYS A 526 -3.19 -15.41 0.22
N GLN A 527 -3.61 -15.93 1.37
CA GLN A 527 -2.99 -15.66 2.66
C GLN A 527 -2.41 -16.95 3.24
N ARG A 528 -1.38 -16.80 4.07
CA ARG A 528 -0.70 -17.89 4.80
C ARG A 528 -0.45 -17.43 6.22
N ILE A 529 -0.53 -18.34 7.19
CA ILE A 529 -0.29 -18.06 8.63
C ILE A 529 0.61 -19.12 9.27
N ASP A 530 1.13 -20.05 8.47
CA ASP A 530 1.68 -21.33 8.92
C ASP A 530 2.97 -21.12 9.75
N MET A 531 3.81 -20.15 9.38
CA MET A 531 4.99 -19.80 10.18
C MET A 531 4.64 -19.17 11.53
N LEU A 532 3.54 -18.40 11.61
CA LEU A 532 3.06 -17.89 12.89
C LEU A 532 2.50 -19.04 13.75
N MET A 533 1.74 -19.96 13.17
CA MET A 533 1.23 -21.13 13.90
C MET A 533 2.35 -22.02 14.44
N SER A 534 3.35 -22.30 13.61
CA SER A 534 4.58 -22.98 14.00
C SER A 534 5.31 -22.26 15.15
N SER A 535 5.34 -20.93 15.15
CA SER A 535 5.91 -20.12 16.25
C SER A 535 5.11 -20.25 17.54
N ILE A 536 3.78 -20.24 17.46
CA ILE A 536 2.88 -20.42 18.60
C ILE A 536 2.99 -21.84 19.18
N PHE A 537 3.21 -22.86 18.34
CA PHE A 537 3.48 -24.21 18.84
C PHE A 537 4.78 -24.27 19.64
N ALA A 538 5.87 -23.69 19.14
CA ALA A 538 7.13 -23.62 19.89
C ALA A 538 6.94 -22.86 21.22
N TYR A 539 6.26 -21.72 21.16
CA TYR A 539 5.95 -20.89 22.34
C TYR A 539 5.12 -21.64 23.38
N SER A 540 4.15 -22.46 22.95
CA SER A 540 3.21 -23.14 23.85
C SER A 540 3.91 -23.97 24.93
N GLN A 541 4.97 -24.70 24.58
CA GLN A 541 5.70 -25.53 25.56
C GLN A 541 6.59 -24.69 26.46
N ILE A 542 7.29 -23.70 25.92
CA ILE A 542 8.13 -22.81 26.72
C ILE A 542 7.28 -22.04 27.74
N TYR A 543 6.08 -21.61 27.35
CA TYR A 543 5.11 -20.95 28.22
C TYR A 543 4.52 -21.90 29.28
N LEU A 544 4.13 -23.12 28.90
CA LEU A 544 3.56 -24.10 29.84
C LEU A 544 4.56 -24.59 30.90
N ILE A 545 5.86 -24.61 30.60
CA ILE A 545 6.91 -24.93 31.58
C ILE A 545 6.94 -23.91 32.74
N GLU A 546 6.48 -22.67 32.51
CA GLU A 546 6.35 -21.66 33.58
C GLU A 546 5.12 -21.86 34.47
N GLU A 547 4.11 -22.61 34.01
CA GLU A 547 2.90 -22.95 34.77
C GLU A 547 2.97 -24.33 35.45
N ALA A 548 4.09 -25.05 35.36
CA ALA A 548 4.25 -26.30 36.10
C ALA A 548 4.03 -26.01 37.61
N PRO A 549 3.00 -26.60 38.24
CA PRO A 549 2.70 -26.32 39.63
C PRO A 549 3.92 -26.68 40.46
N TYR A 550 4.36 -25.76 41.31
CA TYR A 550 5.42 -25.99 42.28
C TYR A 550 5.20 -27.34 42.98
N ASN A 551 6.01 -28.33 42.63
CA ASN A 551 5.99 -29.63 43.28
C ASN A 551 6.97 -29.57 44.43
N ALA A 552 6.44 -29.28 45.62
CA ALA A 552 7.22 -29.22 46.85
C ALA A 552 8.04 -30.50 47.08
N ILE A 553 7.60 -31.66 46.55
CA ILE A 553 8.30 -32.95 46.70
C ILE A 553 9.53 -33.01 45.80
N ASP A 554 9.42 -32.61 44.52
CA ASP A 554 10.56 -32.62 43.60
C ASP A 554 11.66 -31.63 44.03
N GLU A 555 11.29 -30.49 44.63
CA GLU A 555 12.25 -29.55 45.21
C GLU A 555 12.85 -30.06 46.53
N LEU A 556 12.11 -30.85 47.32
CA LEU A 556 12.63 -31.51 48.51
C LEU A 556 13.64 -32.60 48.15
N ASP A 557 13.38 -33.37 47.08
CA ASP A 557 14.25 -34.46 46.60
C ASP A 557 15.54 -33.94 45.92
N LYS A 558 15.54 -32.70 45.44
CA LYS A 558 16.74 -32.01 44.91
C LYS A 558 17.61 -31.36 45.99
N MET A 559 17.12 -31.26 47.23
CA MET A 559 17.93 -30.76 48.33
C MET A 559 18.85 -31.88 48.81
N ASP A 560 20.16 -31.65 48.70
CA ASP A 560 21.20 -32.53 49.22
C ASP A 560 21.23 -32.35 50.75
N TRP A 561 20.50 -33.21 51.47
CA TRP A 561 20.48 -33.25 52.93
C TRP A 561 21.65 -34.02 53.52
#